data_AF-A0A2G9QFY9-F1
#
_entry.id   AF-A0A2G9QFY9-F1
#
_cell.length_a   1.000
_cell.length_b   1.000
_cell.length_c   1.000
_cell.angle_alpha   90.00
_cell.angle_beta   90.00
_cell.angle_gamma   90.00
#
_symmetry.space_group_name_H-M   'P 1'
#
loop_
_entity.id
_entity.type
_entity.pdbx_description
1 polymer ?
#
loop_
_entity_poly.entity_id
_entity_poly.type
_entity_poly.pdbx_seq_one_letter_code
_entity_poly.pdbx_strand_id
1 'polypeptide(L)'
;MAERLSGSSVEKSPEPQASTSRRRYKATNMAFEEMVEMVSILRREDYNGKKGSYTRPNMRKDKIMSSVVTALEAKFVTKRSKEQLRKRWSDIKSREPEQYW
;
A
#
# COMPACT_ATOMS: atom_id res chain seq x y z
N MET A 1 2.20 -16.04 74.09
CA MET A 1 0.73 -15.91 73.94
C MET A 1 0.45 -15.31 72.56
N ALA A 2 -0.35 -16.02 71.75
CA ALA A 2 -1.07 -15.61 70.52
C ALA A 2 -0.24 -15.11 69.30
N GLU A 3 -0.10 -15.92 68.24
CA GLU A 3 -0.98 -16.04 67.06
C GLU A 3 -0.70 -14.99 65.96
N ARG A 4 -0.06 -15.39 64.85
CA ARG A 4 -0.68 -15.69 63.54
C ARG A 4 -1.59 -14.57 63.01
N LEU A 5 -1.14 -13.88 61.94
CA LEU A 5 -2.04 -13.54 60.84
C LEU A 5 -1.30 -13.73 59.50
N SER A 6 -1.71 -14.82 58.84
CA SER A 6 -1.53 -15.08 57.42
C SER A 6 -2.34 -14.05 56.64
N GLY A 7 -1.67 -13.21 55.85
CA GLY A 7 -2.27 -12.26 54.93
C GLY A 7 -1.91 -12.61 53.49
N SER A 8 -2.64 -13.56 52.92
CA SER A 8 -2.66 -13.86 51.49
C SER A 8 -3.13 -12.64 50.71
N SER A 9 -2.33 -12.13 49.78
CA SER A 9 -2.88 -11.47 48.59
C SER A 9 -1.94 -11.64 47.41
N VAL A 10 -2.37 -12.54 46.52
CA VAL A 10 -1.94 -12.72 45.15
C VAL A 10 -1.73 -11.34 44.48
N GLU A 11 -0.48 -10.98 44.21
CA GLU A 11 -0.19 -9.90 43.27
C GLU A 11 -0.41 -10.44 41.85
N LYS A 12 -1.69 -10.57 41.48
CA LYS A 12 -2.12 -10.81 40.10
C LYS A 12 -1.77 -9.55 39.32
N SER A 13 -0.59 -9.58 38.70
CA SER A 13 -0.17 -8.65 37.66
C SER A 13 -1.39 -8.25 36.82
N PRO A 14 -1.66 -6.94 36.63
CA PRO A 14 -2.85 -6.52 35.92
C PRO A 14 -2.81 -7.12 34.52
N GLU A 15 -3.85 -7.88 34.20
CA GLU A 15 -4.11 -8.43 32.88
C GLU A 15 -4.00 -7.26 31.88
N PRO A 16 -3.15 -7.37 30.84
CA PRO A 16 -2.98 -6.29 29.89
C PRO A 16 -4.34 -6.05 29.24
N GLN A 17 -4.98 -4.94 29.62
CA GLN A 17 -6.20 -4.50 28.97
C GLN A 17 -5.93 -4.52 27.47
N ALA A 18 -6.78 -5.25 26.74
CA ALA A 18 -6.81 -5.23 25.29
C ALA A 18 -7.16 -3.80 24.86
N SER A 19 -6.13 -2.96 24.87
CA SER A 19 -6.15 -1.62 24.35
C SER A 19 -6.45 -1.84 22.89
N THR A 20 -7.70 -1.59 22.49
CA THR A 20 -8.10 -1.43 21.10
C THR A 20 -7.46 -0.14 20.59
N SER A 21 -6.13 -0.11 20.62
CA SER A 21 -5.29 0.74 19.82
C SER A 21 -5.77 0.47 18.41
N ARG A 22 -6.44 1.46 17.82
CA ARG A 22 -6.74 1.46 16.38
C ARG A 22 -5.40 1.26 15.71
N ARG A 23 -5.12 -0.01 15.39
CA ARG A 23 -3.97 -0.45 14.64
C ARG A 23 -4.12 0.28 13.32
N ARG A 24 -3.45 1.44 13.19
CA ARG A 24 -3.51 2.21 11.95
C ARG A 24 -3.23 1.21 10.86
N TYR A 25 -4.20 1.02 9.97
CA TYR A 25 -4.12 0.03 8.93
C TYR A 25 -2.82 0.31 8.18
N LYS A 26 -1.78 -0.47 8.47
CA LYS A 26 -0.46 -0.29 7.88
C LYS A 26 -0.70 -0.69 6.44
N ALA A 27 -0.80 0.31 5.57
CA ALA A 27 -1.05 0.08 4.15
C ALA A 27 -0.06 -0.99 3.71
N THR A 28 -0.58 -2.15 3.28
CA THR A 28 0.27 -3.24 2.84
C THR A 28 1.10 -2.70 1.68
N ASN A 29 2.42 -2.62 1.89
CA ASN A 29 3.34 -2.28 0.83
C ASN A 29 3.05 -3.21 -0.35
N MET A 30 2.93 -2.64 -1.55
CA MET A 30 2.73 -3.42 -2.76
C MET A 30 3.92 -4.36 -2.95
N ALA A 31 3.67 -5.62 -3.29
CA ALA A 31 4.76 -6.57 -3.53
C ALA A 31 5.63 -6.07 -4.68
N PHE A 32 6.92 -6.40 -4.67
CA PHE A 32 7.85 -5.96 -5.71
C PHE A 32 7.41 -6.43 -7.10
N GLU A 33 6.94 -7.68 -7.22
CA GLU A 33 6.42 -8.24 -8.47
C GLU A 33 5.17 -7.50 -8.98
N GLU A 34 4.22 -7.19 -8.08
CA GLU A 34 3.05 -6.36 -8.41
C GLU A 34 3.47 -4.97 -8.92
N MET A 35 4.50 -4.37 -8.29
CA MET A 35 5.01 -3.06 -8.68
C MET A 35 5.68 -3.11 -10.07
N VAL A 36 6.48 -4.14 -10.34
CA VAL A 36 7.15 -4.32 -11.65
C VAL A 36 6.11 -4.53 -12.75
N GLU A 37 5.07 -5.33 -12.50
CA GLU A 37 3.98 -5.53 -13.46
C GLU A 37 3.19 -4.24 -13.73
N MET A 38 2.92 -3.45 -12.69
CA MET A 38 2.31 -2.14 -12.87
C MET A 38 3.18 -1.22 -13.75
N VAL A 39 4.47 -1.10 -13.42
CA VAL A 39 5.38 -0.21 -14.14
C VAL A 39 5.58 -0.66 -15.60
N SER A 40 5.59 -1.97 -15.87
CA SER A 40 5.73 -2.50 -17.21
C SER A 40 4.54 -2.13 -18.10
N ILE A 41 3.31 -2.23 -17.59
CA ILE A 41 2.09 -1.82 -18.31
C ILE A 41 2.08 -0.30 -18.53
N LEU A 42 2.40 0.49 -17.50
CA LEU A 42 2.42 1.95 -17.61
C LEU A 42 3.45 2.45 -18.64
N ARG A 43 4.60 1.77 -18.74
CA ARG A 43 5.62 2.06 -19.77
C ARG A 43 5.18 1.60 -21.16
N ARG A 44 4.63 0.39 -21.27
CA ARG A 44 4.15 -0.18 -22.56
C ARG A 44 3.07 0.70 -23.19
N GLU A 45 2.10 1.11 -22.39
CA GLU A 45 0.98 1.94 -22.84
C GLU A 45 1.30 3.43 -22.91
N ASP A 46 2.54 3.85 -22.64
CA ASP A 46 2.98 5.26 -22.58
C ASP A 46 2.06 6.16 -21.72
N TYR A 47 1.91 5.81 -20.44
CA TYR A 47 1.08 6.54 -19.47
C TYR A 47 1.45 8.02 -19.32
N ASN A 48 2.73 8.36 -19.47
CA ASN A 48 3.20 9.74 -19.39
C ASN A 48 2.87 10.55 -20.65
N GLY A 49 2.44 9.92 -21.74
CA GLY A 49 2.06 10.60 -22.98
C GLY A 49 3.23 11.28 -23.67
N LYS A 50 4.46 10.76 -23.52
CA LYS A 50 5.65 11.37 -24.10
C LYS A 50 5.74 11.13 -25.61
N LYS A 51 5.03 10.11 -26.14
CA LYS A 51 5.13 9.71 -27.55
C LYS A 51 4.25 10.52 -28.51
N GLY A 52 3.29 11.30 -28.02
CA GLY A 52 2.44 12.12 -28.89
C GLY A 52 1.44 12.98 -28.12
N SER A 53 0.91 14.01 -28.78
CA SER A 53 -0.21 14.80 -28.26
C SER A 53 -1.50 13.98 -28.38
N TYR A 54 -2.11 13.66 -27.24
CA TYR A 54 -3.37 12.91 -27.22
C TYR A 54 -4.56 13.85 -27.09
N THR A 55 -5.61 13.62 -27.89
CA THR A 55 -6.86 14.42 -27.86
C THR A 55 -7.56 14.38 -26.50
N ARG A 56 -7.47 13.25 -25.78
CA ARG A 56 -8.13 13.05 -24.46
C ARG A 56 -7.17 12.39 -23.46
N PRO A 57 -6.22 13.15 -22.89
CA PRO A 57 -5.14 12.61 -22.07
C PRO A 57 -5.66 11.95 -20.77
N ASN A 58 -6.65 12.53 -20.10
CA ASN A 58 -7.22 11.96 -18.87
C ASN A 58 -7.94 10.62 -19.12
N MET A 59 -8.76 10.55 -20.18
CA MET A 59 -9.47 9.31 -20.52
C MET A 59 -8.49 8.17 -20.84
N ARG A 60 -7.37 8.48 -21.50
CA ARG A 60 -6.33 7.49 -21.78
C ARG A 60 -5.67 7.02 -20.49
N LYS A 61 -5.24 7.93 -19.61
CA LYS A 61 -4.66 7.58 -18.30
C LYS A 61 -5.61 6.69 -17.48
N ASP A 62 -6.91 6.98 -17.51
CA ASP A 62 -7.95 6.17 -16.86
C ASP A 62 -8.04 4.76 -17.44
N LYS A 63 -8.03 4.63 -18.76
CA LYS A 63 -8.01 3.32 -19.44
C LYS A 63 -6.77 2.52 -19.05
N ILE A 64 -5.59 3.14 -19.08
CA ILE A 64 -4.34 2.47 -18.72
C ILE A 64 -4.36 2.02 -17.24
N MET A 65 -4.82 2.87 -16.32
CA MET A 65 -4.98 2.49 -14.91
C MET A 65 -5.98 1.35 -14.73
N SER A 66 -7.00 1.27 -15.59
CA SER A 66 -7.95 0.15 -15.59
C SER A 66 -7.27 -1.14 -16.04
N SER A 67 -6.45 -1.09 -17.09
CA SER A 67 -5.64 -2.24 -17.55
C SER A 67 -4.67 -2.75 -16.48
N VAL A 68 -4.06 -1.85 -15.70
CA VAL A 68 -3.21 -2.22 -14.55
C VAL A 68 -4.01 -2.99 -13.50
N VAL A 69 -5.19 -2.48 -13.10
CA VAL A 69 -6.04 -3.17 -12.10
C VAL A 69 -6.41 -4.56 -12.60
N THR A 70 -6.88 -4.68 -13.84
CA THR A 70 -7.27 -5.97 -14.43
C THR A 70 -6.10 -6.96 -14.49
N ALA A 71 -4.89 -6.49 -14.84
CA ALA A 71 -3.72 -7.36 -14.89
C ALA A 71 -3.25 -7.84 -13.51
N LEU A 72 -3.29 -6.96 -12.50
CA LEU A 72 -2.94 -7.31 -11.13
C LEU A 72 -3.94 -8.29 -10.53
N GLU A 73 -5.24 -8.10 -10.77
CA GLU A 73 -6.29 -9.02 -10.35
C GLU A 73 -6.15 -10.38 -11.05
N ALA A 74 -5.82 -10.40 -12.36
CA ALA A 74 -5.63 -11.64 -13.10
C ALA A 74 -4.39 -12.44 -12.66
N LYS A 75 -3.27 -11.76 -12.33
CA LYS A 75 -1.99 -12.41 -12.00
C LYS A 75 -1.83 -12.73 -10.52
N PHE A 76 -2.15 -11.76 -9.66
CA PHE A 76 -1.88 -11.84 -8.23
C PHE A 76 -3.16 -11.98 -7.40
N VAL A 77 -4.34 -11.89 -8.04
CA VAL A 77 -5.65 -11.92 -7.36
C VAL A 77 -5.76 -10.82 -6.29
N THR A 78 -5.01 -9.73 -6.49
CA THR A 78 -4.98 -8.60 -5.57
C THR A 78 -5.93 -7.50 -6.02
N LYS A 79 -6.85 -7.13 -5.13
CA LYS A 79 -7.75 -6.00 -5.36
C LYS A 79 -7.04 -4.71 -4.98
N ARG A 80 -6.66 -3.92 -5.99
CA ARG A 80 -6.03 -2.60 -5.85
C ARG A 80 -6.92 -1.53 -6.47
N SER A 81 -7.01 -0.37 -5.82
CA SER A 81 -7.78 0.75 -6.40
C SER A 81 -6.93 1.54 -7.39
N LYS A 82 -7.59 2.13 -8.40
CA LYS A 82 -6.92 3.01 -9.38
C LYS A 82 -6.18 4.17 -8.71
N GLU A 83 -6.74 4.69 -7.62
CA GLU A 83 -6.14 5.80 -6.88
C GLU A 83 -4.89 5.39 -6.09
N GLN A 84 -4.90 4.20 -5.49
CA GLN A 84 -3.70 3.63 -4.86
C GLN A 84 -2.56 3.48 -5.89
N LEU A 85 -2.88 2.98 -7.08
CA LEU A 85 -1.91 2.80 -8.17
C LEU A 85 -1.37 4.14 -8.69
N ARG A 86 -2.22 5.15 -8.84
CA ARG A 86 -1.80 6.53 -9.18
C ARG A 86 -0.83 7.09 -8.16
N LYS A 87 -1.18 7.00 -6.88
CA LYS A 87 -0.32 7.47 -5.78
C LYS A 87 1.03 6.75 -5.81
N ARG A 88 1.03 5.44 -6.10
CA ARG A 88 2.26 4.66 -6.16
C ARG A 88 3.12 4.98 -7.37
N TRP A 89 2.50 5.20 -8.53
CA TRP A 89 3.22 5.70 -9.69
C TRP A 89 3.87 7.05 -9.43
N SER A 90 3.17 7.98 -8.77
CA SER A 90 3.75 9.28 -8.38
C SER A 90 4.95 9.13 -7.45
N ASP A 91 4.86 8.27 -6.43
CA ASP A 91 5.98 7.98 -5.50
C ASP A 91 7.19 7.36 -6.23
N ILE A 92 6.95 6.44 -7.18
CA ILE A 92 8.02 5.84 -8.01
C ILE A 92 8.69 6.91 -8.87
N LYS A 93 7.91 7.79 -9.49
CA LYS A 93 8.43 8.86 -10.34
C LYS A 93 9.21 9.92 -9.55
N SER A 94 8.84 10.20 -8.30
CA SER A 94 9.62 11.09 -7.42
C SER A 94 10.89 10.44 -6.85
N ARG A 95 10.97 9.11 -6.90
CA ARG A 95 12.16 8.34 -6.48
C ARG A 95 13.11 8.03 -7.63
N GLU A 96 12.75 8.33 -8.89
CA GLU A 96 13.77 8.41 -9.94
C GLU A 96 14.79 9.44 -9.45
N PRO A 97 16.08 9.07 -9.33
CA PRO A 97 17.09 10.06 -9.00
C PRO A 97 16.96 11.15 -10.05
N GLU A 98 16.71 12.37 -9.58
CA GLU A 98 17.03 13.60 -10.29
C GLU A 98 18.31 13.29 -11.06
N GLN A 99 18.25 13.33 -12.39
CA GLN A 99 19.45 13.29 -13.21
C GLN A 99 20.29 14.47 -12.74
N TYR A 100 21.20 14.19 -11.80
CA TYR A 100 22.21 15.10 -11.31
C TYR A 100 22.97 15.57 -12.55
N TRP A 101 22.67 16.81 -12.93
CA TRP A 101 23.56 17.68 -13.66
C TRP A 101 24.13 18.66 -12.66
#